data_AF-A0A6H5IFM1-F1
#
_entry.id   AF-A0A6H5IFM1-F1
#
_cell.length_a   1.000
_cell.length_b   1.000
_cell.length_c   1.000
_cell.angle_alpha   90.00
_cell.angle_beta   90.00
_cell.angle_gamma   90.00
#
_symmetry.space_group_name_H-M   'P 1'
#
loop_
_entity.id
_entity.type
_entity.pdbx_description
1 polymer ?
#
loop_
_entity_poly.entity_id
_entity_poly.type
_entity_poly.pdbx_seq_one_letter_code
_entity_poly.pdbx_strand_id
1 'polypeptide(L)'
;MAVAAEGPFRSPSVDLSSYRDQHFKGSRAEQERLLRNSTTLYIGNLSFYTTEEQIYELFSTCGDIKRIVMGLDKYKKTPCGFCFVEYYTRPEAENCMRYINGTRLDDRIIRSDWDAGFIEGRQYGRGKTGGQVRDEYRSDFDSGRGGYGKILQQKVGSTDGIFS
;
A
#
# COMPACT_ATOMS: atom_id res chain seq x y z
N MET A 1 27.52 -20.56 -34.34
CA MET A 1 26.77 -19.45 -33.72
C MET A 1 26.17 -19.99 -32.43
N ALA A 2 26.59 -19.47 -31.27
CA ALA A 2 25.99 -19.85 -30.00
C ALA A 2 24.69 -19.07 -29.83
N VAL A 3 23.57 -19.77 -29.68
CA VAL A 3 22.31 -19.20 -29.23
C VAL A 3 22.48 -18.84 -27.75
N ALA A 4 22.42 -17.55 -27.42
CA ALA A 4 22.34 -17.13 -26.04
C ALA A 4 21.01 -17.67 -25.46
N ALA A 5 21.10 -18.49 -24.42
CA ALA A 5 19.93 -18.93 -23.68
C ALA A 5 19.34 -17.70 -22.98
N GLU A 6 18.21 -17.20 -23.47
CA GLU A 6 17.46 -16.18 -22.76
C GLU A 6 16.95 -16.79 -21.45
N GLY A 7 17.35 -16.20 -20.32
CA GLY A 7 16.81 -16.55 -19.01
C GLY A 7 15.29 -16.39 -18.99
N PRO A 8 14.57 -17.01 -18.04
CA PRO A 8 13.12 -16.94 -17.98
C PRO A 8 12.67 -15.48 -18.02
N PHE A 9 11.75 -15.16 -18.95
CA PHE A 9 11.21 -13.83 -19.19
C PHE A 9 10.63 -13.25 -17.88
N ARG A 10 11.44 -12.47 -17.15
CA ARG A 10 11.00 -11.83 -15.90
C ARG A 10 10.18 -10.61 -16.27
N SER A 11 8.90 -10.61 -15.90
CA SER A 11 8.04 -9.44 -16.06
C SER A 11 8.55 -8.31 -15.15
N PRO A 12 8.82 -7.10 -15.68
CA PRO A 12 9.20 -5.95 -14.84
C PRO A 12 8.15 -5.62 -13.76
N SER A 13 6.90 -6.04 -13.97
CA SER A 13 5.80 -5.80 -13.04
C SER A 13 5.98 -6.51 -11.68
N VAL A 14 6.78 -7.57 -11.61
CA VAL A 14 7.04 -8.31 -10.36
C VAL A 14 8.34 -7.90 -9.67
N ASP A 15 9.10 -6.98 -10.25
CA ASP A 15 10.37 -6.54 -9.68
C ASP A 15 10.17 -5.74 -8.39
N LEU A 16 11.22 -5.72 -7.57
CA LEU A 16 11.22 -4.90 -6.37
C LEU A 16 11.25 -3.43 -6.75
N SER A 17 10.36 -2.64 -6.17
CA SER A 17 10.45 -1.18 -6.26
C SER A 17 11.71 -0.66 -5.54
N SER A 18 12.04 0.61 -5.73
CA SER A 18 13.11 1.29 -4.98
C SER A 18 12.72 1.57 -3.52
N TYR A 19 11.44 1.42 -3.17
CA TYR A 19 10.95 1.66 -1.82
C TYR A 19 11.54 0.65 -0.83
N ARG A 20 11.94 1.15 0.33
CA ARG A 20 12.40 0.34 1.47
C ARG A 20 11.78 0.90 2.73
N ASP A 21 11.19 0.03 3.55
CA ASP A 21 10.64 0.42 4.83
C ASP A 21 11.79 0.84 5.77
N GLN A 22 11.89 2.14 6.06
CA GLN A 22 12.90 2.72 6.96
C GLN A 22 12.75 2.27 8.42
N HIS A 23 11.61 1.70 8.80
CA HIS A 23 11.36 1.20 10.15
C HIS A 23 11.64 -0.30 10.30
N PHE A 24 12.10 -0.96 9.23
CA PHE A 24 12.52 -2.35 9.27
C PHE A 24 13.71 -2.52 10.23
N LYS A 25 13.65 -3.54 11.10
CA LYS A 25 14.62 -3.73 12.20
C LYS A 25 15.88 -4.53 11.80
N GLY A 26 15.87 -5.16 10.63
CA GLY A 26 17.01 -5.92 10.10
C GLY A 26 17.87 -5.14 9.13
N SER A 27 18.83 -5.83 8.51
CA SER A 27 19.73 -5.21 7.52
C SER A 27 19.03 -4.93 6.18
N ARG A 28 19.59 -4.04 5.36
CA ARG A 28 19.13 -3.80 3.98
C ARG A 28 19.11 -5.09 3.14
N ALA A 29 20.15 -5.91 3.26
CA ALA A 29 20.26 -7.17 2.55
C ALA A 29 19.20 -8.18 3.00
N GLU A 30 18.91 -8.23 4.30
CA GLU A 30 17.84 -9.06 4.85
C GLU A 30 16.47 -8.60 4.38
N GLN A 31 16.19 -7.29 4.41
CA GLN A 31 14.94 -6.74 3.91
C GLN A 31 14.74 -7.10 2.44
N GLU A 32 15.77 -6.96 1.61
CA GLU A 32 15.71 -7.33 0.20
C GLU A 32 15.43 -8.82 0.02
N ARG A 33 16.10 -9.69 0.79
CA ARG A 33 15.84 -11.13 0.77
C ARG A 33 14.40 -11.46 1.14
N LEU A 34 13.83 -10.79 2.14
CA LEU A 34 12.42 -10.98 2.53
C LEU A 34 11.48 -10.51 1.41
N LEU A 35 11.72 -9.33 0.84
CA LEU A 35 10.90 -8.79 -0.26
C LEU A 35 10.90 -9.72 -1.49
N ARG A 36 12.03 -10.34 -1.83
CA ARG A 36 12.15 -11.28 -2.97
C ARG A 36 11.36 -12.59 -2.77
N ASN A 37 11.11 -12.99 -1.53
CA ASN A 37 10.46 -14.27 -1.20
C ASN A 37 9.08 -14.10 -0.55
N SER A 38 8.63 -12.85 -0.34
CA SER A 38 7.40 -12.54 0.39
C SER A 38 6.14 -12.98 -0.34
N THR A 39 5.11 -13.38 0.42
CA THR A 39 3.74 -13.55 -0.07
C THR A 39 2.82 -12.41 0.36
N THR A 40 3.38 -11.36 0.97
CA THR A 40 2.66 -10.19 1.46
C THR A 40 2.87 -8.99 0.54
N LEU A 41 1.79 -8.33 0.18
CA LEU A 41 1.77 -7.10 -0.60
C LEU A 41 1.24 -5.94 0.24
N TYR A 42 1.89 -4.79 0.15
CA TYR A 42 1.32 -3.51 0.53
C TYR A 42 0.43 -3.01 -0.60
N ILE A 43 -0.82 -2.67 -0.30
CA ILE A 43 -1.77 -2.11 -1.25
C ILE A 43 -2.02 -0.65 -0.88
N GLY A 44 -1.57 0.25 -1.74
CA GLY A 44 -1.71 1.68 -1.59
C GLY A 44 -2.75 2.28 -2.52
N ASN A 45 -3.00 3.56 -2.29
CA ASN A 45 -3.93 4.40 -3.04
C ASN A 45 -5.42 4.00 -2.98
N LEU A 46 -5.84 3.23 -1.98
CA LEU A 46 -7.24 2.90 -1.73
C LEU A 46 -8.09 4.12 -1.34
N SER A 47 -9.41 4.05 -1.49
CA SER A 47 -10.30 5.02 -0.89
C SER A 47 -10.31 4.82 0.64
N PHE A 48 -10.65 5.84 1.41
CA PHE A 48 -10.94 5.70 2.85
C PHE A 48 -12.25 4.95 3.09
N TYR A 49 -13.08 4.82 2.05
CA TYR A 49 -14.35 4.11 2.08
C TYR A 49 -14.26 2.68 1.53
N THR A 50 -13.13 2.28 0.95
CA THR A 50 -12.92 0.91 0.44
C THR A 50 -12.96 -0.08 1.62
N THR A 51 -13.82 -1.08 1.52
CA THR A 51 -14.01 -2.07 2.58
C THR A 51 -13.10 -3.29 2.42
N GLU A 52 -12.95 -4.08 3.49
CA GLU A 52 -12.19 -5.32 3.45
C GLU A 52 -12.80 -6.34 2.47
N GLU A 53 -14.13 -6.37 2.36
CA GLU A 53 -14.87 -7.26 1.46
C GLU A 53 -14.58 -6.93 -0.01
N GLN A 54 -14.54 -5.65 -0.38
CA GLN A 54 -14.20 -5.22 -1.74
C GLN A 54 -12.75 -5.58 -2.09
N ILE A 55 -11.83 -5.46 -1.13
CA ILE A 55 -10.44 -5.91 -1.29
C ILE A 55 -10.43 -7.43 -1.46
N TYR A 56 -11.15 -8.17 -0.62
CA TYR A 56 -11.21 -9.62 -0.72
C TYR A 56 -11.71 -10.07 -2.10
N GLU A 57 -12.80 -9.49 -2.59
CA GLU A 57 -13.39 -9.82 -3.89
C GLU A 57 -12.40 -9.62 -5.04
N LEU A 58 -11.78 -8.43 -5.14
CA LEU A 58 -10.83 -8.14 -6.21
C LEU A 58 -9.57 -9.00 -6.11
N PHE A 59 -8.98 -9.11 -4.93
CA PHE A 59 -7.67 -9.75 -4.75
C PHE A 59 -7.74 -11.28 -4.78
N SER A 60 -8.91 -11.89 -4.52
CA SER A 60 -9.12 -13.34 -4.63
C SER A 60 -9.03 -13.83 -6.08
N THR A 61 -9.14 -12.94 -7.07
CA THR A 61 -8.95 -13.29 -8.49
C THR A 61 -7.53 -13.75 -8.84
N CYS A 62 -6.54 -13.46 -7.97
CA CYS A 62 -5.13 -13.81 -8.19
C CYS A 62 -4.69 -15.09 -7.48
N GLY A 63 -5.46 -15.57 -6.50
CA GLY A 63 -5.14 -16.71 -5.65
C GLY A 63 -5.81 -16.63 -4.28
N ASP A 64 -5.59 -17.66 -3.46
CA ASP A 64 -6.24 -17.75 -2.16
C ASP A 64 -5.63 -16.77 -1.16
N ILE A 65 -6.46 -15.91 -0.59
CA ILE A 65 -6.04 -14.93 0.40
C ILE A 65 -5.94 -15.62 1.76
N LYS A 66 -4.75 -15.60 2.34
CA LYS A 66 -4.49 -16.08 3.70
C LYS A 66 -4.96 -15.08 4.76
N ARG A 67 -4.73 -13.78 4.51
CA ARG A 67 -5.10 -12.72 5.45
C ARG A 67 -5.14 -11.35 4.76
N ILE A 68 -6.10 -10.52 5.16
CA ILE A 68 -6.11 -9.08 4.88
C ILE A 68 -5.86 -8.34 6.20
N VAL A 69 -5.07 -7.26 6.15
CA VAL A 69 -4.90 -6.36 7.28
C VAL A 69 -5.15 -4.94 6.83
N MET A 70 -6.28 -4.36 7.25
CA MET A 70 -6.65 -2.99 6.92
C MET A 70 -5.68 -1.99 7.56
N GLY A 71 -5.23 -1.02 6.75
CA GLY A 71 -4.41 0.10 7.22
C GLY A 71 -5.28 1.16 7.88
N LEU A 72 -5.02 1.43 9.15
CA LEU A 72 -5.81 2.29 10.00
C LEU A 72 -5.07 3.56 10.39
N ASP A 73 -5.81 4.65 10.60
CA ASP A 73 -5.32 5.82 11.32
C ASP A 73 -4.92 5.42 12.74
N LYS A 74 -3.72 5.81 13.16
CA LYS A 74 -3.15 5.43 14.46
C LYS A 74 -4.03 5.84 15.65
N TYR A 75 -4.73 6.96 15.55
CA TYR A 75 -5.53 7.54 16.64
C TYR A 75 -7.01 7.21 16.49
N LYS A 76 -7.58 7.46 15.30
CA LYS A 76 -9.01 7.28 15.04
C LYS A 76 -9.42 5.84 14.80
N LYS A 77 -8.46 4.97 14.49
CA LYS A 77 -8.68 3.55 14.15
C LYS A 77 -9.63 3.33 12.97
N THR A 78 -9.73 4.31 12.07
CA THR A 78 -10.49 4.24 10.82
C THR A 78 -9.57 3.94 9.63
N PRO A 79 -10.05 3.34 8.53
CA PRO A 79 -9.24 3.13 7.34
C PRO A 79 -8.54 4.41 6.86
N CYS A 80 -7.25 4.30 6.53
CA CYS A 80 -6.46 5.43 6.02
C CYS A 80 -5.87 5.15 4.62
N GLY A 81 -6.58 4.35 3.82
CA GLY A 81 -6.34 4.22 2.39
C GLY A 81 -5.12 3.36 2.03
N PHE A 82 -4.82 2.34 2.83
CA PHE A 82 -3.94 1.24 2.47
C PHE A 82 -4.36 -0.04 3.18
N CYS A 83 -3.84 -1.17 2.74
CA CYS A 83 -3.92 -2.44 3.47
C CYS A 83 -2.70 -3.32 3.16
N PHE A 84 -2.64 -4.47 3.84
CA PHE A 84 -1.78 -5.58 3.45
C PHE A 84 -2.64 -6.76 3.01
N VAL A 85 -2.21 -7.43 1.93
CA VAL A 85 -2.79 -8.69 1.46
C VAL A 85 -1.71 -9.75 1.52
N GLU A 86 -1.94 -10.81 2.27
CA GLU A 86 -1.06 -11.97 2.38
C GLU A 86 -1.71 -13.15 1.63
N TYR A 87 -1.01 -13.67 0.64
CA TYR A 87 -1.38 -14.90 -0.07
C TYR A 87 -0.70 -16.12 0.59
N TYR A 88 -1.21 -17.31 0.27
CA TYR A 88 -0.57 -18.56 0.71
C TYR A 88 0.76 -18.81 0.01
N THR A 89 0.88 -18.43 -1.26
CA THR A 89 2.06 -18.72 -2.07
C THR A 89 2.58 -17.48 -2.80
N ARG A 90 3.87 -17.50 -3.15
CA ARG A 90 4.52 -16.42 -3.90
C ARG A 90 3.94 -16.23 -5.31
N PRO A 91 3.65 -17.29 -6.10
CA PRO A 91 3.06 -17.13 -7.42
C PRO A 91 1.72 -16.39 -7.43
N GLU A 92 0.87 -16.60 -6.41
CA GLU A 92 -0.41 -15.89 -6.28
C GLU A 92 -0.21 -14.39 -6.04
N ALA A 93 0.74 -14.03 -5.16
CA ALA A 93 1.12 -12.63 -4.96
C ALA A 93 1.73 -12.01 -6.23
N GLU A 94 2.51 -12.79 -7.00
CA GLU A 94 3.04 -12.32 -8.29
C GLU A 94 1.94 -12.10 -9.33
N ASN A 95 0.87 -12.90 -9.34
CA ASN A 95 -0.30 -12.65 -10.19
C ASN A 95 -0.94 -11.31 -9.86
N CYS A 96 -1.09 -10.96 -8.58
CA CYS A 96 -1.57 -9.64 -8.18
C CYS A 96 -0.66 -8.52 -8.71
N MET A 97 0.66 -8.68 -8.58
CA MET A 97 1.64 -7.72 -9.11
C MET A 97 1.59 -7.58 -10.64
N ARG A 98 1.22 -8.63 -11.37
CA ARG A 98 1.08 -8.62 -12.85
C ARG A 98 -0.24 -8.03 -13.32
N TYR A 99 -1.35 -8.42 -12.70
CA TYR A 99 -2.69 -8.23 -13.29
C TYR A 99 -3.57 -7.24 -12.54
N ILE A 100 -3.34 -7.03 -11.24
CA ILE A 100 -4.18 -6.15 -10.40
C ILE A 100 -3.47 -4.84 -10.07
N ASN A 101 -2.14 -4.86 -9.94
CA ASN A 101 -1.36 -3.63 -9.74
C ASN A 101 -1.62 -2.62 -10.87
N GLY A 102 -1.98 -1.39 -10.54
CA GLY A 102 -2.30 -0.35 -11.52
C GLY A 102 -3.72 -0.44 -12.10
N THR A 103 -4.56 -1.37 -11.66
CA THR A 103 -5.99 -1.41 -12.00
C THR A 103 -6.82 -0.51 -11.08
N ARG A 104 -8.14 -0.50 -11.25
CA ARG A 104 -9.05 0.35 -10.48
C ARG A 104 -9.75 -0.42 -9.37
N LEU A 105 -9.87 0.22 -8.20
CA LEU A 105 -10.80 -0.14 -7.13
C LEU A 105 -11.41 1.15 -6.59
N ASP A 106 -12.75 1.22 -6.51
CA ASP A 106 -13.51 2.44 -6.19
C ASP A 106 -13.06 3.66 -7.00
N ASP A 107 -12.93 3.49 -8.32
CA ASP A 107 -12.45 4.50 -9.28
C ASP A 107 -11.01 5.01 -9.06
N ARG A 108 -10.22 4.35 -8.20
CA ARG A 108 -8.84 4.73 -7.92
C ARG A 108 -7.86 3.72 -8.49
N ILE A 109 -6.80 4.23 -9.13
CA ILE A 109 -5.68 3.39 -9.56
C ILE A 109 -4.90 2.92 -8.35
N ILE A 110 -5.03 1.64 -8.00
CA ILE A 110 -4.37 1.05 -6.84
C ILE A 110 -2.91 0.71 -7.16
N ARG A 111 -2.06 0.73 -6.13
CA ARG A 111 -0.64 0.38 -6.27
C ARG A 111 -0.31 -0.75 -5.31
N SER A 112 0.19 -1.86 -5.86
CA SER A 112 0.75 -2.96 -5.09
C SER A 112 2.27 -2.83 -4.99
N ASP A 113 2.85 -3.25 -3.87
CA ASP A 113 4.30 -3.31 -3.66
C ASP A 113 4.64 -4.50 -2.78
N TRP A 114 5.82 -5.07 -2.97
CA TRP A 114 6.30 -6.14 -2.11
C TRP A 114 6.49 -5.62 -0.69
N ASP A 115 6.04 -6.41 0.27
CA ASP A 115 6.20 -6.12 1.68
C ASP A 115 7.03 -7.19 2.38
N ALA A 116 7.89 -6.83 3.34
CA ALA A 116 8.80 -7.78 3.98
C ALA A 116 8.09 -8.79 4.92
N GLY A 117 6.78 -8.64 5.10
CA GLY A 117 5.95 -9.45 5.99
C GLY A 117 5.23 -8.57 6.99
N PHE A 118 3.97 -8.90 7.27
CA PHE A 118 3.20 -8.18 8.26
C PHE A 118 3.73 -8.42 9.68
N ILE A 119 3.86 -7.34 10.45
CA ILE A 119 4.20 -7.36 11.87
C ILE A 119 3.22 -6.43 12.57
N GLU A 120 2.79 -6.81 13.76
CA GLU A 120 1.89 -6.02 14.60
C GLU A 120 2.39 -4.58 14.78
N GLY A 121 1.48 -3.62 14.66
CA GLY A 121 1.75 -2.19 14.65
C GLY A 121 1.94 -1.59 13.24
N ARG A 122 2.25 -2.40 12.21
CA ARG A 122 2.39 -1.90 10.83
C ARG A 122 1.06 -1.54 10.16
N GLN A 123 -0.06 -1.98 10.73
CA GLN A 123 -1.39 -1.56 10.27
C GLN A 123 -1.66 -0.07 10.54
N TYR A 124 -0.90 0.59 11.41
CA TYR A 124 -1.13 2.01 11.71
C TYR A 124 -0.37 2.94 10.76
N GLY A 125 -1.05 3.97 10.30
CA GLY A 125 -0.46 5.11 9.61
C GLY A 125 0.67 5.75 10.42
N ARG A 126 1.71 6.19 9.71
CA ARG A 126 2.95 6.74 10.30
C ARG A 126 3.05 8.26 10.20
N GLY A 127 2.02 8.93 9.70
CA GLY A 127 1.92 10.38 9.73
C GLY A 127 1.80 10.87 11.18
N LYS A 128 2.31 12.07 11.45
CA LYS A 128 2.19 12.77 12.74
C LYS A 128 0.74 12.92 13.19
N THR A 129 -0.19 13.04 12.24
CA THR A 129 -1.63 13.20 12.48
C THR A 129 -2.41 11.88 12.55
N GLY A 130 -1.72 10.75 12.46
CA GLY A 130 -2.28 9.39 12.59
C GLY A 130 -2.44 8.66 11.27
N GLY A 131 -2.75 9.37 10.18
CA GLY A 131 -2.92 8.82 8.83
C GLY A 131 -1.60 8.45 8.14
N GLN A 132 -1.62 8.28 6.81
CA GLN A 132 -0.38 8.04 6.07
C GLN A 132 0.44 9.33 5.93
N VAL A 133 1.78 9.21 5.93
CA VAL A 133 2.70 10.36 5.77
C VAL A 133 2.38 11.16 4.50
N ARG A 134 2.01 10.50 3.40
CA ARG A 134 1.65 11.18 2.15
C ARG A 134 0.41 12.07 2.26
N ASP A 135 -0.55 11.71 3.11
CA ASP A 135 -1.80 12.46 3.28
C ASP A 135 -1.58 13.73 4.12
N GLU A 136 -0.40 13.90 4.73
CA GLU A 136 -0.05 15.12 5.47
C GLU A 136 0.31 16.28 4.55
N TYR A 137 1.05 15.97 3.48
CA TYR A 137 1.73 16.96 2.63
C TYR A 137 1.06 17.21 1.28
N ARG A 138 0.05 16.42 0.88
CA ARG A 138 -0.63 16.63 -0.40
C ARG A 138 -1.29 18.02 -0.46
N SER A 139 -1.31 18.60 -1.66
CA SER A 139 -1.94 19.89 -1.91
C SER A 139 -3.31 19.78 -2.59
N ASP A 140 -3.55 18.68 -3.30
CA ASP A 140 -4.79 18.39 -4.01
C ASP A 140 -5.93 18.03 -3.06
N PHE A 141 -7.15 18.34 -3.49
CA PHE A 141 -8.37 17.89 -2.83
C PHE A 141 -8.73 16.49 -3.32
N ASP A 142 -8.87 15.54 -2.40
CA ASP A 142 -9.27 14.18 -2.72
C ASP A 142 -10.39 13.73 -1.75
N SER A 143 -11.63 13.66 -2.25
CA SER A 143 -12.81 13.30 -1.47
C SER A 143 -12.73 11.88 -0.91
N GLY A 144 -12.17 10.94 -1.67
CA GLY A 144 -11.91 9.56 -1.24
C GLY A 144 -10.81 9.43 -0.19
N ARG A 145 -10.23 10.56 0.22
CA ARG A 145 -9.15 10.64 1.21
C ARG A 145 -9.38 11.71 2.28
N GLY A 146 -10.62 12.16 2.47
CA GLY A 146 -10.97 13.15 3.50
C GLY A 146 -10.59 14.60 3.15
N GLY A 147 -10.46 14.93 1.86
CA GLY A 147 -10.23 16.28 1.34
C GLY A 147 -8.75 16.64 1.17
N TYR A 148 -8.39 17.88 1.50
CA TYR A 148 -7.02 18.39 1.39
C TYR A 148 -6.02 17.67 2.32
N GLY A 149 -4.72 17.85 2.10
CA GLY A 149 -3.70 17.38 3.05
C GLY A 149 -3.83 18.01 4.44
N LYS A 150 -3.41 17.30 5.48
CA LYS A 150 -3.62 17.73 6.88
C LYS A 150 -2.97 19.06 7.22
N ILE A 151 -1.79 19.35 6.66
CA ILE A 151 -1.12 20.63 6.87
C ILE A 151 -1.92 21.78 6.26
N LEU A 152 -2.51 21.60 5.07
CA LEU A 152 -3.36 22.62 4.46
C LEU A 152 -4.68 22.80 5.22
N GLN A 153 -5.33 21.71 5.64
CA GLN A 153 -6.55 21.80 6.47
C GLN A 153 -6.30 22.62 7.75
N GLN A 154 -5.16 22.41 8.41
CA GLN A 154 -4.77 23.17 9.60
C GLN A 154 -4.53 24.65 9.28
N LYS A 155 -3.86 24.96 8.16
CA LYS A 155 -3.61 26.35 7.75
C LYS A 155 -4.91 27.10 7.44
N VAL A 156 -5.82 26.49 6.66
CA VAL A 156 -7.11 27.08 6.29
C VAL A 156 -8.01 27.24 7.53
N GLY A 157 -8.09 26.22 8.38
CA GLY A 157 -8.86 26.31 9.63
C GLY A 157 -8.29 27.32 10.63
N SER A 158 -7.01 27.69 10.52
CA SER A 158 -6.40 28.72 11.38
C SER A 158 -6.67 30.14 10.87
N THR A 159 -6.91 30.34 9.56
CA THR A 159 -7.18 31.66 9.00
C THR A 159 -8.62 32.11 9.22
N ASP A 160 -9.57 31.18 9.29
CA ASP A 160 -10.99 31.51 9.51
C ASP A 160 -11.31 31.89 10.97
N GLY A 161 -10.43 31.56 11.92
CA GLY A 161 -10.57 31.90 13.35
C GLY A 161 -9.99 33.25 13.77
N ILE A 162 -9.44 34.03 12.83
CA ILE A 162 -8.83 35.35 13.12
C ILE A 162 -9.82 36.51 12.89
N PHE A 163 -10.99 36.24 12.30
CA PHE A 163 -12.05 37.23 12.04
C PHE A 163 -13.35 37.00 12.82
N SER A 164 -13.34 36.15 13.86
CA SER A 164 -14.48 35.93 14.77
C SER A 164 -14.25 36.51 16.15
#